data_AF-A0A2T4NCF6-F1
#
_entry.id   AF-A0A2T4NCF6-F1
#
_cell.length_a   1.000
_cell.length_b   1.000
_cell.length_c   1.000
_cell.angle_alpha   90.00
_cell.angle_beta   90.00
_cell.angle_gamma   90.00
#
_symmetry.space_group_name_H-M   'P 1'
#
loop_
_entity.id
_entity.type
_entity.pdbx_description
1 polymer ?
#
loop_
_entity_poly.entity_id
_entity_poly.type
_entity_poly.pdbx_seq_one_letter_code
_entity_poly.pdbx_strand_id
1 'polypeptide(L)'
;MAGEMRDLLCWRGPASVNVFVIGSGNTPLPEEAFRLAGIVPDALLPFPLLEQPEAIERLGLVSYDIDFDDVSLDLREYTRAVLQRLCADTRSVAWAAFEGSFHYDELLTDQVAHQVYGYCMTGAEAVVEWNTTALRGEEWRLRVAEARAALDALLSAS
;
A
#
# COMPACT_ATOMS: atom_id res chain seq x y z
N MET A 1 9.08 21.51 0.48
CA MET A 1 8.33 21.16 1.70
C MET A 1 8.36 19.64 1.86
N ALA A 2 9.48 19.09 2.32
CA ALA A 2 9.65 17.65 2.55
C ALA A 2 9.20 17.21 3.97
N GLY A 3 8.79 18.17 4.81
CA GLY A 3 8.35 17.91 6.19
C GLY A 3 7.00 17.21 6.28
N GLU A 4 6.02 17.60 5.45
CA GLU A 4 4.64 17.14 5.64
C GLU A 4 4.45 15.63 5.45
N MET A 5 5.06 15.03 4.42
CA MET A 5 4.95 13.58 4.21
C MET A 5 5.70 12.80 5.28
N ARG A 6 6.89 13.26 5.66
CA ARG A 6 7.68 12.64 6.72
C ARG A 6 6.95 12.69 8.06
N ASP A 7 6.35 13.82 8.40
CA ASP A 7 5.58 13.98 9.63
C ASP A 7 4.37 13.02 9.66
N LEU A 8 3.73 12.80 8.50
CA LEU A 8 2.64 11.82 8.37
C LEU A 8 3.12 10.38 8.54
N LEU A 9 4.29 10.02 8.00
CA LEU A 9 4.87 8.68 8.15
C LEU A 9 5.40 8.42 9.57
N CYS A 10 5.87 9.45 10.28
CA CYS A 10 6.41 9.36 11.64
C CYS A 10 5.37 9.52 12.75
N TRP A 11 4.06 9.54 12.44
CA TRP A 11 2.99 9.82 13.41
C TRP A 11 3.05 8.94 14.68
N ARG A 12 3.49 7.68 14.54
CA ARG A 12 3.56 6.70 15.65
C ARG A 12 4.96 6.53 16.27
N GLY A 13 5.94 7.32 15.84
CA GLY A 13 7.34 7.19 16.26
C GLY A 13 8.29 7.06 15.05
N PRO A 14 8.81 5.85 14.75
CA PRO A 14 9.62 5.64 13.54
C PRO A 14 8.80 5.95 12.28
N ALA A 15 9.47 6.17 11.15
CA ALA A 15 8.78 6.31 9.87
C ALA A 15 8.18 4.97 9.47
N SER A 16 6.88 4.91 9.24
CA SER A 16 6.19 3.69 8.78
C SER A 16 5.67 3.82 7.36
N VAL A 17 5.93 2.80 6.54
CA VAL A 17 5.25 2.57 5.26
C VAL A 17 4.23 1.45 5.46
N ASN A 18 2.95 1.81 5.57
CA ASN A 18 1.87 0.83 5.64
C ASN A 18 1.38 0.47 4.24
N VAL A 19 1.41 -0.83 3.93
CA VAL A 19 1.07 -1.39 2.62
C VAL A 19 0.04 -2.50 2.77
N PHE A 20 -0.91 -2.55 1.85
CA PHE A 20 -1.96 -3.55 1.80
C PHE A 20 -1.87 -4.28 0.47
N VAL A 21 -2.21 -5.56 0.44
CA VAL A 21 -2.27 -6.35 -0.80
C VAL A 21 -3.46 -7.32 -0.78
N ILE A 22 -4.22 -7.33 -1.87
CA ILE A 22 -5.29 -8.31 -2.13
C ILE A 22 -4.87 -9.20 -3.30
N GLY A 23 -5.13 -10.51 -3.21
CA GLY A 23 -4.91 -11.47 -4.29
C GLY A 23 -3.61 -12.27 -4.20
N SER A 24 -2.87 -12.10 -3.09
CA SER A 24 -1.67 -12.89 -2.78
C SER A 24 -1.92 -14.00 -1.75
N GLY A 25 -3.18 -14.21 -1.36
CA GLY A 25 -3.56 -15.09 -0.25
C GLY A 25 -3.34 -14.43 1.12
N ASN A 26 -3.74 -15.14 2.18
CA ASN A 26 -3.59 -14.68 3.56
C ASN A 26 -2.26 -15.07 4.21
N THR A 27 -1.36 -15.72 3.47
CA THR A 27 -0.01 -16.05 3.95
C THR A 27 0.92 -14.87 3.68
N PRO A 28 1.47 -14.22 4.71
CA PRO A 28 2.40 -13.11 4.49
C PRO A 28 3.66 -13.55 3.74
N LEU A 29 4.21 -12.63 2.95
CA LEU A 29 5.53 -12.80 2.35
C LEU A 29 6.62 -12.79 3.44
N PRO A 30 7.74 -13.49 3.23
CA PRO A 30 8.84 -13.50 4.16
C PRO A 30 9.57 -12.15 4.20
N GLU A 31 10.25 -11.84 5.30
CA GLU A 31 10.96 -10.56 5.52
C GLU A 31 11.97 -10.23 4.41
N GLU A 32 12.61 -11.25 3.83
CA GLU A 32 13.57 -11.08 2.73
C GLU A 32 12.94 -10.42 1.50
N ALA A 33 11.63 -10.58 1.30
CA ALA A 33 10.92 -9.93 0.19
C ALA A 33 10.85 -8.40 0.34
N PHE A 34 11.09 -7.86 1.54
CA PHE A 34 11.04 -6.43 1.85
C PHE A 34 12.44 -5.81 1.98
N ARG A 35 13.51 -6.56 1.72
CA ARG A 35 14.87 -6.01 1.58
C ARG A 35 15.06 -5.49 0.16
N LEU A 36 14.62 -4.26 -0.08
CA LEU A 36 14.45 -3.67 -1.40
C LEU A 36 15.15 -2.32 -1.52
N ALA A 37 15.52 -1.93 -2.74
CA ALA A 37 16.19 -0.65 -3.00
C ALA A 37 17.49 -0.43 -2.18
N GLY A 38 18.15 -1.51 -1.75
CA GLY A 38 19.33 -1.43 -0.87
C GLY A 38 19.00 -1.07 0.58
N ILE A 39 17.72 -1.06 0.96
CA ILE A 39 17.20 -0.71 2.27
C ILE A 39 16.71 -1.99 2.97
N VAL A 40 16.96 -2.07 4.27
CA VAL A 40 16.45 -3.14 5.15
C VAL A 40 15.57 -2.48 6.20
N PRO A 41 14.29 -2.88 6.33
CA PRO A 41 13.42 -2.40 7.40
C PRO A 41 13.95 -2.73 8.79
N ASP A 42 13.71 -1.85 9.75
CA ASP A 42 14.04 -2.09 11.16
C ASP A 42 13.00 -3.02 11.81
N ALA A 43 11.74 -2.91 11.38
CA ALA A 43 10.69 -3.87 11.71
C ALA A 43 9.75 -4.13 10.52
N LEU A 44 9.27 -5.36 10.41
CA LEU A 44 8.22 -5.77 9.49
C LEU A 44 7.14 -6.52 10.25
N LEU A 45 5.94 -5.96 10.28
CA LEU A 45 4.79 -6.55 10.96
C LEU A 45 3.69 -6.87 9.94
N PRO A 46 3.55 -8.14 9.53
CA PRO A 46 2.45 -8.56 8.68
C PRO A 46 1.18 -8.83 9.50
N PHE A 47 0.04 -8.36 9.00
CA PHE A 47 -1.28 -8.58 9.56
C PHE A 47 -2.24 -9.10 8.48
N PRO A 48 -2.49 -10.43 8.43
CA PRO A 48 -3.66 -10.95 7.73
C PRO A 48 -4.91 -10.38 8.40
N LEU A 49 -5.68 -9.58 7.68
CA LEU A 49 -6.80 -8.86 8.29
C LEU A 49 -7.92 -9.85 8.68
N LEU A 50 -8.54 -9.63 9.83
CA LEU A 50 -9.58 -10.51 10.35
C LEU A 50 -10.97 -10.09 9.85
N GLU A 51 -11.92 -11.03 9.84
CA GLU A 51 -13.33 -10.77 9.48
C GLU A 51 -13.48 -10.19 8.06
N GLN A 52 -12.67 -10.69 7.12
CA GLN A 52 -12.75 -10.30 5.72
C GLN A 52 -14.10 -10.71 5.13
N PRO A 53 -14.78 -9.83 4.35
CA PRO A 53 -15.91 -10.24 3.52
C PRO A 53 -15.52 -11.41 2.61
N GLU A 54 -16.44 -12.33 2.34
CA GLU A 54 -16.17 -13.59 1.60
C GLU A 54 -15.41 -13.37 0.28
N ALA A 55 -15.75 -12.32 -0.48
CA ALA A 55 -15.07 -11.99 -1.73
C ALA A 55 -13.58 -11.64 -1.53
N ILE A 56 -13.25 -10.97 -0.42
CA ILE A 56 -11.88 -10.59 -0.04
C ILE A 56 -11.16 -11.79 0.57
N GLU A 57 -11.82 -12.54 1.46
CA GLU A 57 -11.24 -13.71 2.15
C GLU A 57 -10.68 -14.75 1.15
N ARG A 58 -11.40 -15.00 0.06
CA ARG A 58 -10.97 -15.92 -1.01
C ARG A 58 -9.66 -15.51 -1.68
N LEU A 59 -9.39 -14.22 -1.76
CA LEU A 59 -8.18 -13.66 -2.37
C LEU A 59 -7.08 -13.39 -1.33
N GLY A 60 -7.48 -13.26 -0.06
CA GLY A 60 -6.67 -12.84 1.05
C GLY A 60 -6.28 -11.36 0.98
N LEU A 61 -6.39 -10.69 2.12
CA LEU A 61 -5.94 -9.33 2.35
C LEU A 61 -4.95 -9.30 3.52
N VAL A 62 -3.72 -8.89 3.21
CA VAL A 62 -2.67 -8.72 4.21
C VAL A 62 -2.24 -7.26 4.22
N SER A 63 -2.15 -6.66 5.40
CA SER A 63 -1.43 -5.41 5.60
C SER A 63 -0.02 -5.68 6.14
N TYR A 64 0.92 -4.81 5.80
CA TYR A 64 2.28 -4.82 6.28
C TYR A 64 2.60 -3.43 6.81
N ASP A 65 3.03 -3.40 8.05
CA ASP A 65 3.57 -2.24 8.71
C ASP A 65 5.10 -2.35 8.64
N ILE A 66 5.74 -1.40 7.98
CA ILE A 66 7.17 -1.44 7.68
C ILE A 66 7.84 -0.21 8.31
N ASP A 67 8.59 -0.43 9.39
CA ASP A 67 9.18 0.65 10.17
C ASP A 67 10.65 0.91 9.82
N PHE A 68 11.00 2.20 9.88
CA PHE A 68 12.34 2.73 9.64
C PHE A 68 12.71 3.75 10.73
N ASP A 69 13.80 3.50 11.43
CA ASP A 69 14.39 4.44 12.38
C ASP A 69 15.19 5.53 11.64
N ASP A 70 15.81 5.18 10.50
CA ASP A 70 16.54 6.13 9.66
C ASP A 70 15.62 6.87 8.67
N VAL A 71 15.21 8.05 9.10
CA VAL A 71 14.40 9.01 8.33
C VAL A 71 15.15 9.73 7.18
N SER A 72 16.43 9.41 6.94
CA SER A 72 17.18 9.91 5.78
C SER A 72 17.07 9.01 4.55
N LEU A 73 16.50 7.80 4.72
CA LEU A 73 16.26 6.86 3.64
C LEU A 73 15.29 7.40 2.58
N ASP A 74 15.47 7.00 1.32
CA ASP A 74 14.50 7.30 0.26
C ASP A 74 13.29 6.35 0.36
N LEU A 75 12.37 6.70 1.25
CA LEU A 75 11.18 5.92 1.50
C LEU A 75 10.23 5.85 0.29
N ARG A 76 10.40 6.64 -0.79
CA ARG A 76 9.50 6.66 -1.97
C ARG A 76 9.96 5.67 -2.96
N GLU A 77 11.27 5.67 -3.19
CA GLU A 77 11.89 4.59 -3.93
C GLU A 77 11.58 3.27 -3.24
N TYR A 78 11.68 3.23 -1.90
CA TYR A 78 11.30 2.05 -1.13
C TYR A 78 9.81 1.68 -1.28
N THR A 79 8.87 2.61 -1.06
CA THR A 79 7.42 2.34 -1.25
C THR A 79 7.15 1.83 -2.66
N ARG A 80 7.75 2.45 -3.70
CA ARG A 80 7.59 2.00 -5.09
C ARG A 80 8.09 0.57 -5.26
N ALA A 81 9.27 0.25 -4.73
CA ALA A 81 9.86 -1.08 -4.85
C ALA A 81 9.00 -2.14 -4.15
N VAL A 82 8.47 -1.84 -2.95
CA VAL A 82 7.56 -2.75 -2.22
C VAL A 82 6.29 -3.00 -2.99
N LEU A 83 5.63 -1.95 -3.49
CA LEU A 83 4.41 -2.09 -4.28
C LEU A 83 4.66 -2.92 -5.54
N GLN A 84 5.76 -2.66 -6.24
CA GLN A 84 6.15 -3.45 -7.42
C GLN A 84 6.38 -4.92 -7.07
N ARG A 85 7.01 -5.19 -5.92
CA ARG A 85 7.30 -6.55 -5.45
C ARG A 85 6.01 -7.32 -5.14
N LEU A 86 5.03 -6.66 -4.51
CA LEU A 86 3.74 -7.25 -4.13
C LEU A 86 2.84 -7.57 -5.34
N CYS A 87 3.08 -6.93 -6.48
CA CYS A 87 2.32 -7.13 -7.72
C CYS A 87 3.07 -7.92 -8.81
N ALA A 88 4.26 -8.45 -8.52
CA ALA A 88 5.10 -9.11 -9.51
C ALA A 88 4.59 -10.49 -9.96
N ASP A 89 4.11 -11.32 -9.02
CA ASP A 89 4.00 -12.77 -9.23
C ASP A 89 2.57 -13.30 -9.31
N THR A 90 1.58 -12.51 -8.89
CA THR A 90 0.18 -12.92 -8.77
C THR A 90 -0.75 -11.84 -9.29
N ARG A 91 -2.00 -12.22 -9.57
CA ARG A 91 -3.06 -11.27 -9.85
C ARG A 91 -3.47 -10.57 -8.55
N SER A 92 -2.88 -9.42 -8.28
CA SER A 92 -3.01 -8.67 -7.05
C SER A 92 -3.18 -7.17 -7.30
N VAL A 93 -3.76 -6.51 -6.30
CA VAL A 93 -3.76 -5.06 -6.17
C VAL A 93 -3.11 -4.74 -4.82
N ALA A 94 -2.09 -3.89 -4.85
CA ALA A 94 -1.39 -3.43 -3.66
C ALA A 94 -1.48 -1.91 -3.56
N TRP A 95 -1.57 -1.38 -2.35
CA TRP A 95 -1.57 0.06 -2.11
C TRP A 95 -0.90 0.44 -0.80
N ALA A 96 -0.31 1.62 -0.78
CA ALA A 96 0.29 2.23 0.39
C ALA A 96 -0.61 3.38 0.86
N ALA A 97 -0.95 3.39 2.14
CA ALA A 97 -1.85 4.39 2.72
C ALA A 97 -1.42 4.79 4.14
N PHE A 98 -1.87 5.95 4.60
CA PHE A 98 -1.64 6.38 5.98
C PHE A 98 -2.40 5.47 6.96
N GLU A 99 -1.86 5.31 8.16
CA GLU A 99 -2.46 4.47 9.20
C GLU A 99 -3.89 4.94 9.56
N GLY A 100 -4.80 4.00 9.84
CA GLY A 100 -6.18 4.30 10.27
C GLY A 100 -7.18 4.57 9.14
N SER A 101 -6.78 4.45 7.88
CA SER A 101 -7.64 4.66 6.70
C SER A 101 -8.49 3.46 6.27
N PHE A 102 -8.47 2.37 7.04
CA PHE A 102 -8.91 1.06 6.55
C PHE A 102 -10.37 0.76 6.92
N HIS A 103 -11.20 0.60 5.90
CA HIS A 103 -12.53 0.00 5.99
C HIS A 103 -12.79 -0.83 4.73
N TYR A 104 -13.34 -2.04 4.88
CA TYR A 104 -13.56 -2.96 3.76
C TYR A 104 -14.43 -2.37 2.64
N ASP A 105 -15.40 -1.53 2.99
CA ASP A 105 -16.27 -0.88 2.00
C ASP A 105 -15.61 0.29 1.27
N GLU A 106 -14.54 0.86 1.86
CA GLU A 106 -13.90 2.09 1.38
C GLU A 106 -12.57 1.82 0.67
N LEU A 107 -12.22 0.57 0.37
CA LEU A 107 -10.94 0.24 -0.27
C LEU A 107 -10.77 0.98 -1.60
N LEU A 108 -9.79 1.89 -1.67
CA LEU A 108 -9.47 2.68 -2.86
C LEU A 108 -10.64 3.52 -3.39
N THR A 109 -11.64 3.84 -2.57
CA THR A 109 -12.72 4.74 -2.98
C THR A 109 -12.24 6.19 -3.03
N ASP A 110 -13.02 7.04 -3.71
CA ASP A 110 -12.82 8.49 -3.73
C ASP A 110 -12.73 9.11 -2.34
N GLN A 111 -13.42 8.52 -1.35
CA GLN A 111 -13.44 9.03 0.03
C GLN A 111 -12.07 8.91 0.71
N VAL A 112 -11.33 7.84 0.42
CA VAL A 112 -10.01 7.56 1.02
C VAL A 112 -8.84 7.78 0.07
N ALA A 113 -9.08 8.17 -1.19
CA ALA A 113 -8.02 8.37 -2.19
C ALA A 113 -6.91 9.33 -1.72
N HIS A 114 -7.27 10.34 -0.94
CA HIS A 114 -6.32 11.30 -0.35
C HIS A 114 -5.41 10.71 0.75
N GLN A 115 -5.74 9.51 1.25
CA GLN A 115 -4.98 8.77 2.25
C GLN A 115 -4.08 7.71 1.62
N VAL A 116 -4.32 7.37 0.35
CA VAL A 116 -3.48 6.49 -0.46
C VAL A 116 -2.37 7.33 -1.08
N TYR A 117 -1.13 6.92 -0.93
CA TYR A 117 0.04 7.62 -1.50
C TYR A 117 0.84 6.76 -2.48
N GLY A 118 0.43 5.51 -2.69
CA GLY A 118 0.92 4.71 -3.79
C GLY A 118 0.06 3.49 -4.05
N TYR A 119 0.13 2.95 -5.25
CA TYR A 119 -0.54 1.71 -5.62
C TYR A 119 0.22 0.98 -6.73
N CYS A 120 -0.06 -0.32 -6.85
CA CYS A 120 0.36 -1.14 -7.97
C CYS A 120 -0.72 -2.17 -8.27
N MET A 121 -0.74 -2.59 -9.54
CA MET A 121 -1.61 -3.63 -10.06
C MET A 121 -0.74 -4.57 -10.87
N THR A 122 -1.10 -5.85 -10.92
CA THR A 122 -0.38 -6.84 -11.73
C THR A 122 -0.19 -6.37 -13.17
N GLY A 123 1.06 -6.43 -13.64
CA GLY A 123 1.43 -6.04 -15.00
C GLY A 123 1.53 -4.53 -15.23
N ALA A 124 1.37 -3.71 -14.19
CA ALA A 124 1.59 -2.27 -14.25
C ALA A 124 2.81 -1.85 -13.40
N GLU A 125 3.35 -0.68 -13.69
CA GLU A 125 4.36 -0.05 -12.84
C GLU A 125 3.70 0.54 -11.57
N ALA A 126 4.42 0.46 -10.45
CA ALA A 126 3.97 1.08 -9.21
C ALA A 126 3.96 2.62 -9.31
N VAL A 127 2.83 3.23 -8.93
CA VAL A 127 2.63 4.68 -8.89
C VAL A 127 2.77 5.16 -7.45
N VAL A 128 3.57 6.20 -7.22
CA VAL A 128 3.79 6.79 -5.87
C VAL A 128 3.80 8.31 -5.95
N GLU A 129 2.99 8.94 -5.10
CA GLU A 129 2.89 10.39 -4.92
C GLU A 129 3.21 10.77 -3.48
N TRP A 130 4.01 11.82 -3.30
CA TRP A 130 4.53 12.27 -2.00
C TRP A 130 4.21 13.73 -1.70
N ASN A 131 3.68 14.45 -2.67
CA ASN A 131 3.11 15.76 -2.47
C ASN A 131 1.68 15.58 -1.94
N THR A 132 1.49 15.85 -0.64
CA THR A 132 0.19 15.79 0.05
C THR A 132 -0.89 16.67 -0.59
N THR A 133 -0.49 17.78 -1.23
CA THR A 133 -1.43 18.63 -1.98
C THR A 133 -1.89 17.94 -3.26
N ALA A 134 -1.00 17.21 -3.95
CA ALA A 134 -1.36 16.42 -5.11
C ALA A 134 -2.28 15.25 -4.72
N LEU A 135 -2.04 14.59 -3.58
CA LEU A 135 -2.91 13.52 -3.05
C LEU A 135 -4.37 13.97 -2.85
N ARG A 136 -4.59 15.25 -2.54
CA ARG A 136 -5.94 15.82 -2.37
C ARG A 136 -6.59 16.24 -3.70
N GLY A 137 -5.83 16.22 -4.78
CA GLY A 137 -6.26 16.66 -6.11
C GLY A 137 -7.17 15.66 -6.82
N GLU A 138 -7.93 16.17 -7.78
CA GLU A 138 -8.80 15.36 -8.63
C GLU A 138 -8.02 14.39 -9.51
N GLU A 139 -6.84 14.81 -10.01
CA GLU A 139 -5.98 13.94 -10.82
C GLU A 139 -5.56 12.68 -10.04
N TRP A 140 -5.18 12.84 -8.77
CA TRP A 140 -4.82 11.70 -7.93
C TRP A 140 -6.01 10.78 -7.67
N ARG A 141 -7.18 11.36 -7.41
CA ARG A 141 -8.42 10.60 -7.24
C ARG A 141 -8.74 9.74 -8.45
N LEU A 142 -8.62 10.29 -9.66
CA LEU A 142 -8.83 9.55 -10.91
C LEU A 142 -7.84 8.39 -11.06
N ARG A 143 -6.57 8.58 -10.67
CA ARG A 143 -5.56 7.51 -10.68
C ARG A 143 -5.87 6.40 -9.68
N VAL A 144 -6.29 6.73 -8.46
CA VAL A 144 -6.71 5.74 -7.46
C VAL A 144 -7.96 4.98 -7.93
N ALA A 145 -8.88 5.64 -8.65
CA ALA A 145 -10.05 4.99 -9.23
C ALA A 145 -9.69 3.90 -10.27
N GLU A 146 -8.55 4.01 -10.97
CA GLU A 146 -8.05 2.93 -11.84
C GLU A 146 -7.67 1.69 -11.02
N ALA A 147 -6.98 1.88 -9.89
CA ALA A 147 -6.64 0.81 -8.97
C ALA A 147 -7.90 0.18 -8.33
N ARG A 148 -8.90 1.00 -8.01
CA ARG A 148 -10.22 0.53 -7.57
C ARG A 148 -10.89 -0.35 -8.62
N ALA A 149 -10.92 0.09 -9.88
CA ALA A 149 -11.52 -0.69 -10.97
C ALA A 149 -10.82 -2.05 -11.16
N ALA A 150 -9.50 -2.10 -11.00
CA ALA A 150 -8.75 -3.36 -11.02
C ALA A 150 -9.09 -4.26 -9.83
N LEU A 151 -9.26 -3.69 -8.64
CA LEU A 151 -9.70 -4.40 -7.45
C LEU A 151 -11.11 -4.98 -7.64
N ASP A 152 -12.06 -4.20 -8.16
CA ASP A 152 -13.41 -4.67 -8.44
C ASP A 152 -13.42 -5.81 -9.48
N ALA A 153 -12.58 -5.70 -10.51
CA ALA A 153 -12.41 -6.76 -11.50
C ALA A 153 -11.77 -8.03 -10.91
N LEU A 154 -10.88 -7.88 -9.92
CA LEU A 154 -10.28 -8.99 -9.18
C LEU A 154 -11.32 -9.69 -8.30
N LEU A 155 -12.11 -8.93 -7.54
CA LEU A 155 -13.17 -9.43 -6.67
C LEU A 155 -14.31 -10.10 -7.44
N SER A 156 -14.60 -9.62 -8.65
CA SER A 156 -15.67 -10.18 -9.50
C SER A 156 -15.26 -11.48 -10.21
N ALA A 157 -13.96 -11.75 -10.30
CA ALA A 157 -13.42 -12.92 -11.00
C ALA A 157 -13.08 -14.09 -10.05
N SER A 158 -13.26 -13.90 -8.74
CA SER A 158 -12.97 -14.90 -7.71
C SER A 158 -14.17 -15.78 -7.37
#